data_AF-A0A741Q355-F1
#
_entry.id   AF-A0A741Q355-F1
#
_cell.length_a   1.000
_cell.length_b   1.000
_cell.length_c   1.000
_cell.angle_alpha   90.00
_cell.angle_beta   90.00
_cell.angle_gamma   90.00
#
_symmetry.space_group_name_H-M   'P 1'
#
loop_
_entity.id
_entity.type
_entity.pdbx_description
1 polymer ?
#
loop_
_entity_poly.entity_id
_entity_poly.type
_entity_poly.pdbx_seq_one_letter_code
_entity_poly.pdbx_strand_id
1 'polypeptide(L)'
;METSSHRNLQASGAVDASARAGHGGEWLLDPTDVTIVGAGADTGIDSATADGTDIFTPTASGGQILNSSIVNQLNAGTSVTVKTSGTDTDGETGNITVNANIIKTAGTDAKLTLLADNNISTGDNVSIGATTGKLNLDLLAGNTTNNASISLGKFINISLNGGDLLADAGNSASGVSLTFMNNGKIKGGNVTLNLSRGLGGYAYNVNADNDLTINGSVTGSTGWGAVLGFTAGGKLAMNSPGSISLQANDPGNGGGRVLISGDKGVTLNAAAGTVTLNAAKAATNGVNITSGNGAVSITNMVQDGSNGMTLTNANISSKDGIVLNGTTFWGQAVVMSGVNLTTGGDVDITGLAKNLTTGGLGAASSSGVQLSGSNISSTGGNITLTGTAGTDVSHPSISSLQVSNSTLTTNNALTLNGTTDTTTGVKVTGSTLSAATLNVNGVAHVQGTGFSLATSQLLGGLADLTNVSLSSAGSAAGAQNVLDNSIVNDANRDTLLA
;
A
#
# COMPACT_ATOMS: atom_id res chain seq x y z
N MET A 1 25.55 -27.45 21.73
CA MET A 1 26.10 -26.43 22.65
C MET A 1 25.88 -25.10 21.97
N GLU A 2 24.93 -24.28 22.42
CA GLU A 2 24.85 -22.89 21.96
C GLU A 2 25.85 -22.09 22.77
N THR A 3 26.78 -21.43 22.09
CA THR A 3 27.76 -20.54 22.72
C THR A 3 27.61 -19.17 22.09
N SER A 4 27.12 -18.22 22.88
CA SER A 4 27.16 -16.80 22.56
C SER A 4 28.15 -16.12 23.49
N SER A 5 28.94 -15.20 22.97
CA SER A 5 29.66 -14.25 23.80
C SER A 5 29.25 -12.86 23.38
N HIS A 6 28.96 -12.02 24.36
CA HIS A 6 29.13 -10.59 24.17
C HIS A 6 30.61 -10.31 24.52
N ARG A 7 31.48 -9.97 23.54
CA ARG A 7 32.91 -9.53 23.65
C ARG A 7 34.04 -10.52 23.32
N ASN A 8 34.01 -11.77 23.80
CA ASN A 8 35.14 -12.70 23.59
C ASN A 8 34.71 -14.16 23.78
N LEU A 9 34.67 -14.92 22.70
CA LEU A 9 34.55 -16.38 22.72
C LEU A 9 35.88 -16.99 22.28
N GLN A 10 36.61 -17.56 23.24
CA GLN A 10 37.80 -18.36 22.94
C GLN A 10 37.47 -19.83 23.07
N ALA A 11 37.64 -20.57 21.98
CA ALA A 11 37.69 -22.01 22.05
C ALA A 11 38.98 -22.53 21.41
N SER A 12 39.61 -23.48 22.08
CA SER A 12 40.85 -24.11 21.64
C SER A 12 40.59 -25.56 21.28
N GLY A 13 41.08 -26.00 20.12
CA GLY A 13 40.85 -27.33 19.56
C GLY A 13 39.70 -27.40 18.54
N ALA A 14 39.37 -28.61 18.07
CA ALA A 14 38.21 -28.82 17.21
C ALA A 14 36.94 -28.75 18.06
N VAL A 15 36.12 -27.72 17.85
CA VAL A 15 34.86 -27.59 18.57
C VAL A 15 33.73 -28.17 17.74
N ASP A 16 33.14 -29.25 18.24
CA ASP A 16 32.00 -29.90 17.63
C ASP A 16 30.71 -29.38 18.29
N ALA A 17 30.00 -28.50 17.59
CA ALA A 17 28.69 -28.02 18.02
C ALA A 17 27.54 -28.95 17.58
N SER A 18 27.83 -30.07 16.90
CA SER A 18 26.82 -30.98 16.39
C SER A 18 26.05 -31.69 17.52
N ALA A 19 24.83 -32.13 17.20
CA ALA A 19 24.01 -32.95 18.09
C ALA A 19 23.57 -34.22 17.37
N ARG A 20 23.79 -35.39 17.97
CA ARG A 20 23.52 -36.70 17.35
C ARG A 20 22.03 -36.99 17.11
N ALA A 21 21.12 -36.22 17.72
CA ALA A 21 19.67 -36.38 17.62
C ALA A 21 18.89 -35.04 17.77
N GLY A 22 19.53 -33.90 17.49
CA GLY A 22 18.93 -32.56 17.62
C GLY A 22 19.60 -31.55 16.68
N HIS A 23 19.25 -30.27 16.78
CA HIS A 23 19.96 -29.21 16.07
C HIS A 23 21.33 -29.01 16.72
N GLY A 24 22.40 -28.96 15.89
CA GLY A 24 23.70 -28.51 16.38
C GLY A 24 23.56 -27.10 16.96
N GLY A 25 24.35 -26.78 17.99
CA GLY A 25 24.32 -25.43 18.55
C GLY A 25 24.98 -24.42 17.62
N GLU A 26 24.44 -23.21 17.59
CA GLU A 26 25.02 -22.12 16.79
C GLU A 26 26.06 -21.34 17.59
N TRP A 27 27.04 -20.83 16.86
CA TRP A 27 28.03 -19.89 17.36
C TRP A 27 27.57 -18.49 17.00
N LEU A 28 27.22 -17.70 18.01
CA LEU A 28 26.82 -16.31 17.83
C LEU A 28 28.02 -15.43 18.23
N LEU A 29 28.70 -14.88 17.22
CA LEU A 29 29.74 -13.87 17.38
C LEU A 29 29.11 -12.47 17.32
N ASP A 30 29.57 -11.53 18.15
CA ASP A 30 29.16 -10.13 18.04
C ASP A 30 29.66 -9.54 16.69
N PRO A 31 28.85 -8.72 15.98
CA PRO A 31 29.22 -8.14 14.69
C PRO A 31 29.94 -6.77 14.79
N THR A 32 30.66 -6.38 13.72
CA THR A 32 31.41 -5.12 13.60
C THR A 32 30.74 -4.17 12.60
N ASP A 33 30.67 -2.89 12.93
CA ASP A 33 30.16 -1.82 12.08
C ASP A 33 31.07 -1.59 10.86
N VAL A 34 30.45 -1.34 9.71
CA VAL A 34 31.14 -1.04 8.45
C VAL A 34 30.66 0.29 7.89
N THR A 35 31.60 1.17 7.52
CA THR A 35 31.31 2.45 6.86
C THR A 35 31.91 2.49 5.46
N ILE A 36 31.08 2.75 4.46
CA ILE A 36 31.53 2.99 3.08
C ILE A 36 31.79 4.48 2.90
N VAL A 37 33.04 4.83 2.61
CA VAL A 37 33.56 6.21 2.54
C VAL A 37 34.00 6.59 1.13
N GLY A 38 34.08 7.89 0.84
CA GLY A 38 34.44 8.41 -0.49
C GLY A 38 35.91 8.81 -0.63
N ALA A 39 36.68 8.78 0.46
CA ALA A 39 38.10 9.15 0.49
C ALA A 39 38.80 8.39 1.63
N GLY A 40 40.13 8.33 1.58
CA GLY A 40 40.94 7.56 2.53
C GLY A 40 41.37 6.23 1.95
N ALA A 41 41.46 5.21 2.79
CA ALA A 41 41.85 3.86 2.43
C ALA A 41 40.94 2.84 3.13
N ASP A 42 40.90 1.62 2.61
CA ASP A 42 40.28 0.49 3.30
C ASP A 42 41.02 0.24 4.62
N THR A 43 40.30 0.18 5.75
CA THR A 43 40.88 -0.06 7.09
C THR A 43 39.99 -0.96 7.91
N GLY A 44 40.56 -1.92 8.67
CA GLY A 44 39.77 -2.81 9.51
C GLY A 44 38.81 -3.71 8.72
N ILE A 45 39.12 -3.95 7.45
CA ILE A 45 38.35 -4.78 6.52
C ILE A 45 39.33 -5.75 5.86
N ASP A 46 38.93 -7.01 5.68
CA ASP A 46 39.64 -7.93 4.82
C ASP A 46 39.46 -7.49 3.36
N SER A 47 40.56 -7.21 2.67
CA SER A 47 40.50 -6.71 1.30
C SER A 47 40.24 -7.88 0.36
N ALA A 48 39.02 -7.95 -0.17
CA ALA A 48 38.58 -8.94 -1.14
C ALA A 48 39.40 -8.98 -2.46
N THR A 49 40.39 -8.09 -2.63
CA THR A 49 41.33 -8.16 -3.75
C THR A 49 42.34 -9.31 -3.62
N ALA A 50 42.50 -9.92 -2.43
CA ALA A 50 43.54 -10.91 -2.16
C ALA A 50 43.04 -12.38 -2.16
N ASP A 51 41.78 -12.64 -1.80
CA ASP A 51 41.23 -13.99 -1.59
C ASP A 51 40.29 -14.47 -2.72
N GLY A 52 39.87 -13.56 -3.60
CA GLY A 52 39.02 -13.83 -4.76
C GLY A 52 37.57 -14.17 -4.43
N THR A 53 37.08 -13.83 -3.23
CA THR A 53 35.70 -14.12 -2.81
C THR A 53 34.73 -12.97 -3.05
N ASP A 54 35.24 -11.74 -3.26
CA ASP A 54 34.45 -10.50 -3.45
C ASP A 54 33.52 -10.16 -2.28
N ILE A 55 33.90 -10.62 -1.09
CA ILE A 55 33.21 -10.39 0.17
C ILE A 55 34.06 -9.47 1.05
N PHE A 56 33.55 -8.27 1.33
CA PHE A 56 34.15 -7.39 2.31
C PHE A 56 33.63 -7.72 3.71
N THR A 57 34.57 -8.11 4.57
CA THR A 57 34.30 -8.54 5.94
C THR A 57 35.16 -7.73 6.91
N PRO A 58 34.61 -7.15 7.98
CA PRO A 58 35.41 -6.48 8.98
C PRO A 58 36.38 -7.41 9.70
N THR A 59 37.57 -6.89 9.99
CA THR A 59 38.67 -7.56 10.70
C THR A 59 39.10 -6.81 11.95
N ALA A 60 38.63 -5.56 12.14
CA ALA A 60 38.81 -4.77 13.35
C ALA A 60 37.72 -3.70 13.46
N SER A 61 37.59 -3.10 14.65
CA SER A 61 36.67 -1.99 14.91
C SER A 61 36.92 -0.81 13.95
N GLY A 62 35.85 -0.12 13.57
CA GLY A 62 35.90 1.01 12.64
C GLY A 62 36.17 0.58 11.20
N GLY A 63 35.59 -0.56 10.78
CA GLY A 63 35.71 -1.07 9.41
C GLY A 63 35.31 -0.01 8.39
N GLN A 64 36.24 0.34 7.50
CA GLN A 64 36.02 1.32 6.44
C GLN A 64 36.33 0.70 5.09
N ILE A 65 35.40 0.88 4.15
CA ILE A 65 35.53 0.47 2.76
C ILE A 65 35.46 1.71 1.89
N LEU A 66 36.47 1.91 1.05
CA LEU A 66 36.45 2.94 0.03
C LEU A 66 35.45 2.55 -1.07
N ASN A 67 34.55 3.45 -1.41
CA ASN A 67 33.53 3.21 -2.45
C ASN A 67 34.16 2.76 -3.79
N SER A 68 35.36 3.24 -4.13
CA SER A 68 36.07 2.83 -5.34
C SER A 68 36.48 1.35 -5.31
N SER A 69 36.79 0.78 -4.14
CA SER A 69 37.09 -0.65 -4.00
C SER A 69 35.89 -1.49 -4.42
N ILE A 70 34.69 -1.12 -3.97
CA ILE A 70 33.43 -1.75 -4.38
C ILE A 70 33.18 -1.54 -5.88
N VAL A 71 33.27 -0.29 -6.36
CA VAL A 71 32.98 0.06 -7.76
C VAL A 71 33.93 -0.66 -8.73
N ASN A 72 35.20 -0.86 -8.38
CA ASN A 72 36.16 -1.58 -9.21
C ASN A 72 35.74 -3.04 -9.43
N GLN A 73 35.32 -3.74 -8.37
CA GLN A 73 34.83 -5.12 -8.50
C GLN A 73 33.54 -5.19 -9.31
N LEU A 74 32.59 -4.29 -9.05
CA LEU A 74 31.35 -4.21 -9.83
C LEU A 74 31.65 -3.91 -11.32
N ASN A 75 32.61 -3.04 -11.62
CA ASN A 75 33.02 -2.72 -12.98
C ASN A 75 33.75 -3.87 -13.70
N ALA A 76 34.35 -4.79 -12.94
CA ALA A 76 34.89 -6.04 -13.46
C ALA A 76 33.78 -7.07 -13.79
N GLY A 77 32.52 -6.77 -13.47
CA GLY A 77 31.39 -7.68 -13.64
C GLY A 77 31.18 -8.61 -12.45
N THR A 78 31.87 -8.36 -11.33
CA THR A 78 31.83 -9.21 -10.15
C THR A 78 30.80 -8.73 -9.14
N SER A 79 30.09 -9.66 -8.52
CA SER A 79 29.12 -9.33 -7.47
C SER A 79 29.83 -9.16 -6.13
N VAL A 80 29.46 -8.11 -5.40
CA VAL A 80 30.07 -7.72 -4.12
C VAL A 80 29.11 -7.97 -2.99
N THR A 81 29.60 -8.55 -1.89
CA THR A 81 28.88 -8.59 -0.62
C THR A 81 29.65 -7.83 0.45
N VAL A 82 29.00 -6.87 1.10
CA VAL A 82 29.51 -6.21 2.30
C VAL A 82 28.73 -6.76 3.48
N LYS A 83 29.41 -7.34 4.47
CA LYS A 83 28.77 -7.85 5.68
C LYS A 83 29.45 -7.35 6.94
N THR A 84 28.74 -7.40 8.06
CA THR A 84 29.22 -6.95 9.37
C THR A 84 29.69 -8.11 10.27
N SER A 85 29.34 -9.35 9.90
CA SER A 85 29.77 -10.57 10.60
C SER A 85 31.14 -11.01 10.08
N GLY A 86 32.15 -10.99 10.97
CA GLY A 86 33.54 -11.27 10.58
C GLY A 86 34.52 -11.35 11.74
N THR A 87 34.40 -10.41 12.68
CA THR A 87 35.18 -10.37 13.91
C THR A 87 34.28 -9.86 15.04
N ASP A 88 34.58 -10.23 16.27
CA ASP A 88 33.96 -9.66 17.48
C ASP A 88 34.74 -8.42 17.88
N THR A 89 34.08 -7.27 17.96
CA THR A 89 34.69 -5.99 18.33
C THR A 89 33.81 -5.24 19.33
N ASP A 90 34.42 -4.88 20.46
CA ASP A 90 33.76 -4.20 21.57
C ASP A 90 33.00 -2.93 21.16
N GLY A 91 31.72 -2.87 21.53
CA GLY A 91 30.89 -1.66 21.45
C GLY A 91 30.25 -1.40 20.09
N GLU A 92 30.46 -2.27 19.11
CA GLU A 92 29.83 -2.19 17.80
C GLU A 92 28.57 -3.04 17.74
N THR A 93 27.69 -2.74 16.77
CA THR A 93 26.37 -3.36 16.72
C THR A 93 26.09 -4.06 15.40
N GLY A 94 27.01 -3.99 14.44
CA GLY A 94 26.86 -4.59 13.13
C GLY A 94 26.03 -3.74 12.17
N ASN A 95 26.23 -2.43 12.17
CA ASN A 95 25.60 -1.53 11.20
C ASN A 95 26.42 -1.42 9.90
N ILE A 96 25.75 -1.21 8.78
CA ILE A 96 26.37 -0.72 7.54
C ILE A 96 25.93 0.73 7.30
N THR A 97 26.90 1.63 7.12
CA THR A 97 26.66 3.04 6.79
C THR A 97 27.27 3.38 5.43
N VAL A 98 26.45 3.86 4.48
CA VAL A 98 26.90 4.28 3.15
C VAL A 98 26.96 5.80 3.06
N ASN A 99 28.16 6.36 3.14
CA ASN A 99 28.39 7.82 3.09
C ASN A 99 28.92 8.31 1.74
N ALA A 100 29.05 7.43 0.76
CA ALA A 100 29.60 7.75 -0.54
C ALA A 100 28.86 7.06 -1.67
N ASN A 101 28.94 7.65 -2.86
CA ASN A 101 28.28 7.14 -4.05
C ASN A 101 28.89 5.80 -4.49
N ILE A 102 28.05 4.84 -4.86
CA ILE A 102 28.46 3.56 -5.45
C ILE A 102 27.83 3.47 -6.83
N ILE A 103 28.59 3.85 -7.87
CA ILE A 103 28.08 3.93 -9.24
C ILE A 103 28.92 3.02 -10.13
N LYS A 104 28.31 1.92 -10.57
CA LYS A 104 28.88 1.01 -11.58
C LYS A 104 28.80 1.65 -12.96
N THR A 105 29.90 1.68 -13.69
CA THR A 105 30.03 2.40 -14.98
C THR A 105 30.56 1.56 -16.14
N ALA A 106 31.04 0.34 -15.88
CA ALA A 106 31.57 -0.57 -16.90
C ALA A 106 31.26 -2.04 -16.55
N GLY A 107 31.60 -2.98 -17.43
CA GLY A 107 31.44 -4.42 -17.19
C GLY A 107 30.03 -4.96 -17.41
N THR A 108 29.87 -6.27 -17.25
CA THR A 108 28.59 -6.99 -17.35
C THR A 108 27.70 -6.75 -16.13
N ASP A 109 26.52 -7.35 -16.09
CA ASP A 109 25.62 -7.30 -14.94
C ASP A 109 26.32 -7.78 -13.66
N ALA A 110 26.03 -7.12 -12.53
CA ALA A 110 26.60 -7.46 -11.22
C ALA A 110 25.58 -7.23 -10.11
N LYS A 111 25.87 -7.70 -8.90
CA LYS A 111 25.04 -7.50 -7.70
C LYS A 111 25.85 -6.86 -6.58
N LEU A 112 25.25 -5.92 -5.86
CA LEU A 112 25.74 -5.44 -4.57
C LEU A 112 24.80 -5.93 -3.47
N THR A 113 25.33 -6.65 -2.49
CA THR A 113 24.60 -7.07 -1.29
C THR A 113 25.17 -6.34 -0.09
N LEU A 114 24.33 -5.62 0.66
CA LEU A 114 24.64 -5.10 1.98
C LEU A 114 23.93 -5.97 3.02
N LEU A 115 24.69 -6.79 3.74
CA LEU A 115 24.20 -7.73 4.75
C LEU A 115 24.62 -7.27 6.16
N ALA A 116 23.76 -6.47 6.79
CA ALA A 116 23.98 -5.97 8.14
C ALA A 116 23.35 -6.88 9.19
N ASP A 117 24.09 -7.15 10.25
CA ASP A 117 23.61 -7.83 11.45
C ASP A 117 22.60 -6.98 12.22
N ASN A 118 22.73 -5.65 12.13
CA ASN A 118 21.80 -4.66 12.65
C ASN A 118 21.29 -3.74 11.52
N ASN A 119 21.58 -2.43 11.54
CA ASN A 119 20.94 -1.48 10.64
C ASN A 119 21.73 -1.24 9.35
N ILE A 120 21.03 -0.82 8.30
CA ILE A 120 21.64 -0.19 7.13
C ILE A 120 21.23 1.28 7.11
N SER A 121 22.19 2.17 6.88
CA SER A 121 21.91 3.59 6.72
C SER A 121 22.66 4.20 5.54
N THR A 122 22.13 5.27 4.97
CA THR A 122 22.80 6.04 3.92
C THR A 122 22.84 7.52 4.28
N GLY A 123 23.89 8.22 3.87
CA GLY A 123 24.00 9.67 3.99
C GLY A 123 23.04 10.43 3.07
N ASP A 124 22.89 11.72 3.32
CA ASP A 124 22.14 12.62 2.44
C ASP A 124 22.83 12.74 1.06
N ASN A 125 22.05 12.82 -0.01
CA ASN A 125 22.50 12.95 -1.40
C ASN A 125 23.42 11.82 -1.92
N VAL A 126 23.39 10.66 -1.28
CA VAL A 126 24.11 9.47 -1.77
C VAL A 126 23.40 8.89 -3.00
N SER A 127 24.19 8.37 -3.94
CA SER A 127 23.70 7.64 -5.11
C SER A 127 24.24 6.21 -5.14
N ILE A 128 23.35 5.24 -5.36
CA ILE A 128 23.71 3.83 -5.59
C ILE A 128 23.13 3.43 -6.94
N GLY A 129 23.94 3.00 -7.91
CA GLY A 129 23.39 2.71 -9.22
C GLY A 129 24.36 2.20 -10.27
N ALA A 130 23.86 2.13 -11.49
CA ALA A 130 24.62 1.73 -12.67
C ALA A 130 24.31 2.60 -13.89
N THR A 131 25.29 2.72 -14.78
CA THR A 131 25.16 3.35 -16.12
C THR A 131 25.47 2.38 -17.26
N THR A 132 26.17 1.28 -16.99
CA THR A 132 26.49 0.20 -17.94
C THR A 132 26.29 -1.16 -17.27
N GLY A 133 25.58 -2.06 -17.95
CA GLY A 133 25.10 -3.32 -17.33
C GLY A 133 24.10 -3.05 -16.20
N LYS A 134 23.39 -4.09 -15.77
CA LYS A 134 22.49 -4.00 -14.62
C LYS A 134 23.29 -4.03 -13.31
N LEU A 135 22.77 -3.36 -12.29
CA LEU A 135 23.19 -3.57 -10.91
C LEU A 135 22.00 -4.09 -10.12
N ASN A 136 22.06 -5.33 -9.65
CA ASN A 136 21.11 -5.80 -8.65
C ASN A 136 21.55 -5.28 -7.27
N LEU A 137 20.61 -4.91 -6.40
CA LEU A 137 20.89 -4.38 -5.07
C LEU A 137 20.06 -5.10 -4.02
N ASP A 138 20.74 -5.71 -3.06
CA ASP A 138 20.13 -6.28 -1.87
C ASP A 138 20.50 -5.44 -0.65
N LEU A 139 19.49 -4.95 0.07
CA LEU A 139 19.61 -4.28 1.36
C LEU A 139 19.03 -5.21 2.42
N LEU A 140 19.89 -5.96 3.10
CA LEU A 140 19.53 -7.01 4.06
C LEU A 140 19.93 -6.59 5.47
N ALA A 141 19.00 -6.09 6.25
CA ALA A 141 19.25 -5.62 7.62
C ALA A 141 18.75 -6.62 8.67
N GLY A 142 19.29 -6.60 9.88
CA GLY A 142 18.83 -7.45 10.98
C GLY A 142 19.16 -8.93 10.81
N ASN A 143 20.35 -9.25 10.29
CA ASN A 143 20.80 -10.64 10.16
C ASN A 143 20.90 -11.38 11.52
N THR A 144 21.27 -10.70 12.60
CA THR A 144 21.21 -11.25 13.97
C THR A 144 20.34 -10.42 14.91
N THR A 145 20.00 -9.18 14.53
CA THR A 145 19.19 -8.27 15.33
C THR A 145 17.75 -8.20 14.83
N ASN A 146 16.79 -8.56 15.69
CA ASN A 146 15.39 -8.27 15.43
C ASN A 146 15.12 -6.76 15.59
N ASN A 147 14.13 -6.23 14.86
CA ASN A 147 13.78 -4.81 14.85
C ASN A 147 14.84 -3.88 14.25
N ALA A 148 15.61 -4.38 13.29
CA ALA A 148 16.51 -3.57 12.47
C ALA A 148 15.75 -2.61 11.54
N SER A 149 16.48 -1.68 10.95
CA SER A 149 15.98 -0.68 10.03
C SER A 149 16.93 -0.40 8.87
N ILE A 150 16.35 -0.04 7.74
CA ILE A 150 17.01 0.53 6.57
C ILE A 150 16.64 2.01 6.52
N SER A 151 17.58 2.91 6.82
CA SER A 151 17.36 4.36 6.82
C SER A 151 18.01 5.00 5.60
N LEU A 152 17.18 5.57 4.72
CA LEU A 152 17.64 6.22 3.51
C LEU A 152 17.69 7.74 3.69
N GLY A 153 18.88 8.32 3.54
CA GLY A 153 19.14 9.75 3.72
C GLY A 153 18.31 10.63 2.78
N LYS A 154 18.34 11.95 3.02
CA LYS A 154 17.61 12.90 2.19
C LYS A 154 18.11 12.86 0.76
N PHE A 155 17.21 12.92 -0.21
CA PHE A 155 17.54 12.96 -1.63
C PHE A 155 18.43 11.80 -2.09
N ILE A 156 18.34 10.63 -1.43
CA ILE A 156 18.99 9.41 -1.93
C ILE A 156 18.52 9.12 -3.36
N ASN A 157 19.44 8.68 -4.22
CA ASN A 157 19.10 8.25 -5.56
C ASN A 157 19.62 6.82 -5.83
N ILE A 158 18.71 5.86 -5.84
CA ILE A 158 18.99 4.48 -6.24
C ILE A 158 18.52 4.29 -7.69
N SER A 159 19.43 3.99 -8.62
CA SER A 159 19.12 3.82 -10.05
C SER A 159 19.91 2.68 -10.67
N LEU A 160 19.26 1.52 -10.82
CA LEU A 160 19.90 0.22 -11.02
C LEU A 160 20.06 -0.21 -12.49
N ASN A 161 19.75 0.67 -13.43
CA ASN A 161 19.81 0.40 -14.88
C ASN A 161 19.04 -0.87 -15.29
N GLY A 162 17.84 -1.07 -14.74
CA GLY A 162 17.01 -2.25 -14.97
C GLY A 162 17.42 -3.50 -14.17
N GLY A 163 18.38 -3.38 -13.26
CA GLY A 163 18.66 -4.38 -12.22
C GLY A 163 17.64 -4.32 -11.08
N ASP A 164 17.48 -5.43 -10.38
CA ASP A 164 16.43 -5.63 -9.38
C ASP A 164 16.86 -5.11 -8.01
N LEU A 165 15.89 -4.63 -7.21
CA LEU A 165 16.10 -4.28 -5.82
C LEU A 165 15.34 -5.22 -4.89
N LEU A 166 16.04 -5.72 -3.87
CA LEU A 166 15.47 -6.38 -2.71
C LEU A 166 15.83 -5.60 -1.45
N ALA A 167 14.83 -5.20 -0.67
CA ALA A 167 15.02 -4.80 0.72
C ALA A 167 14.32 -5.83 1.61
N ASP A 168 15.05 -6.47 2.50
CA ASP A 168 14.54 -7.57 3.34
C ASP A 168 15.30 -7.64 4.67
N ALA A 169 14.84 -8.51 5.56
CA ALA A 169 15.62 -8.94 6.70
C ALA A 169 16.74 -9.87 6.23
N GLY A 170 17.95 -9.71 6.80
CA GLY A 170 19.05 -10.65 6.59
C GLY A 170 18.74 -12.05 7.14
N ASN A 171 17.94 -12.10 8.21
CA ASN A 171 17.36 -13.32 8.77
C ASN A 171 15.83 -13.22 8.70
N SER A 172 15.18 -14.22 8.10
CA SER A 172 13.72 -14.25 7.91
C SER A 172 12.90 -14.20 9.20
N ALA A 173 13.50 -14.50 10.36
CA ALA A 173 12.84 -14.36 11.67
C ALA A 173 12.87 -12.92 12.20
N SER A 174 13.71 -12.05 11.65
CA SER A 174 13.85 -10.65 12.05
C SER A 174 12.81 -9.77 11.38
N GLY A 175 12.35 -8.76 12.11
CA GLY A 175 11.54 -7.68 11.56
C GLY A 175 12.40 -6.50 11.09
N VAL A 176 12.14 -6.02 9.87
CA VAL A 176 12.83 -4.86 9.27
C VAL A 176 11.84 -3.79 8.82
N SER A 177 12.22 -2.51 8.96
CA SER A 177 11.53 -1.37 8.36
C SER A 177 12.43 -0.65 7.35
N LEU A 178 11.83 0.12 6.44
CA LEU A 178 12.55 1.05 5.57
C LEU A 178 11.96 2.44 5.70
N THR A 179 12.81 3.43 5.94
CA THR A 179 12.39 4.84 6.04
C THR A 179 13.16 5.70 5.05
N PHE A 180 12.43 6.47 4.25
CA PHE A 180 13.00 7.59 3.49
C PHE A 180 12.94 8.86 4.33
N MET A 181 14.10 9.45 4.62
CA MET A 181 14.18 10.67 5.42
C MET A 181 13.47 11.86 4.74
N ASN A 182 13.72 12.08 3.45
CA ASN A 182 13.05 13.12 2.64
C ASN A 182 13.39 12.95 1.14
N ASN A 183 12.40 12.93 0.25
CA ASN A 183 12.60 13.06 -1.21
C ASN A 183 13.60 12.04 -1.82
N GLY A 184 13.63 10.81 -1.31
CA GLY A 184 14.47 9.75 -1.86
C GLY A 184 13.81 9.01 -3.03
N LYS A 185 14.61 8.45 -3.92
CA LYS A 185 14.14 7.71 -5.10
C LYS A 185 14.79 6.34 -5.22
N ILE A 186 13.98 5.34 -5.55
CA ILE A 186 14.39 4.04 -6.07
C ILE A 186 13.91 3.91 -7.52
N LYS A 187 14.81 3.46 -8.40
CA LYS A 187 14.51 3.00 -9.76
C LYS A 187 15.22 1.66 -10.03
N GLY A 188 14.45 0.59 -10.21
CA GLY A 188 14.95 -0.75 -10.53
C GLY A 188 14.12 -1.45 -11.59
N GLY A 189 14.54 -2.65 -12.00
CA GLY A 189 13.78 -3.58 -12.84
C GLY A 189 12.54 -4.05 -12.09
N ASN A 190 12.68 -5.11 -11.31
CA ASN A 190 11.75 -5.44 -10.22
C ASN A 190 12.17 -4.74 -8.94
N VAL A 191 11.21 -4.35 -8.11
CA VAL A 191 11.47 -3.83 -6.76
C VAL A 191 10.62 -4.59 -5.76
N THR A 192 11.28 -5.27 -4.83
CA THR A 192 10.65 -6.04 -3.75
C THR A 192 11.08 -5.47 -2.40
N LEU A 193 10.11 -5.01 -1.61
CA LEU A 193 10.32 -4.46 -0.29
C LEU A 193 9.62 -5.34 0.75
N ASN A 194 10.36 -6.25 1.39
CA ASN A 194 9.91 -7.13 2.46
C ASN A 194 10.16 -6.45 3.81
N LEU A 195 9.20 -5.65 4.27
CA LEU A 195 9.33 -4.73 5.38
C LEU A 195 8.26 -5.02 6.43
N SER A 196 8.40 -6.11 7.17
CA SER A 196 7.41 -6.54 8.17
C SER A 196 7.11 -5.48 9.25
N ARG A 197 8.02 -4.51 9.47
CA ARG A 197 7.83 -3.36 10.37
C ARG A 197 7.43 -2.07 9.66
N GLY A 198 7.31 -2.12 8.34
CA GLY A 198 6.70 -1.09 7.51
C GLY A 198 7.67 -0.23 6.69
N LEU A 199 7.08 0.44 5.71
CA LEU A 199 7.66 1.45 4.83
C LEU A 199 7.14 2.83 5.23
N GLY A 200 8.04 3.81 5.35
CA GLY A 200 7.70 5.16 5.78
C GLY A 200 8.53 6.25 5.12
N GLY A 201 8.04 7.49 5.21
CA GLY A 201 8.83 8.67 4.83
C GLY A 201 8.01 9.85 4.29
N TYR A 202 8.74 10.87 3.86
CA TYR A 202 8.19 12.08 3.24
C TYR A 202 8.61 12.19 1.77
N ALA A 203 7.62 12.36 0.88
CA ALA A 203 7.78 12.64 -0.55
C ALA A 203 8.75 11.70 -1.30
N TYR A 204 8.76 10.40 -0.97
CA TYR A 204 9.67 9.44 -1.61
C TYR A 204 9.06 8.77 -2.85
N ASN A 205 9.91 8.22 -3.71
CA ASN A 205 9.50 7.52 -4.93
C ASN A 205 10.09 6.11 -5.00
N VAL A 206 9.24 5.13 -5.31
CA VAL A 206 9.65 3.75 -5.62
C VAL A 206 9.14 3.40 -7.02
N ASN A 207 10.07 3.30 -7.98
CA ASN A 207 9.77 3.01 -9.38
C ASN A 207 10.37 1.67 -9.81
N ALA A 208 9.53 0.75 -10.25
CA ALA A 208 9.92 -0.48 -10.93
C ALA A 208 9.64 -0.36 -12.43
N ASP A 209 10.60 -0.73 -13.27
CA ASP A 209 10.38 -0.86 -14.71
C ASP A 209 9.48 -2.08 -15.02
N ASN A 210 9.49 -3.08 -14.14
CA ASN A 210 8.63 -4.28 -14.15
C ASN A 210 7.68 -4.24 -12.93
N ASP A 211 7.73 -5.23 -12.04
CA ASP A 211 6.82 -5.35 -10.92
C ASP A 211 7.33 -4.64 -9.65
N LEU A 212 6.41 -4.01 -8.92
CA LEU A 212 6.66 -3.44 -7.59
C LEU A 212 5.85 -4.23 -6.56
N THR A 213 6.54 -4.87 -5.63
CA THR A 213 5.91 -5.58 -4.50
C THR A 213 6.39 -4.99 -3.17
N ILE A 214 5.44 -4.64 -2.31
CA ILE A 214 5.71 -4.11 -0.97
C ILE A 214 4.96 -4.99 0.03
N ASN A 215 5.68 -5.69 0.90
CA ASN A 215 5.13 -6.55 1.93
C ASN A 215 5.38 -5.89 3.29
N GLY A 216 4.35 -5.30 3.89
CA GLY A 216 4.50 -4.47 5.09
C GLY A 216 3.51 -3.31 5.13
N SER A 217 3.33 -2.73 6.33
CA SER A 217 2.55 -1.49 6.48
C SER A 217 3.18 -0.38 5.66
N VAL A 218 2.37 0.45 4.98
CA VAL A 218 2.89 1.53 4.15
C VAL A 218 2.36 2.86 4.65
N THR A 219 3.27 3.79 4.93
CA THR A 219 2.95 5.14 5.36
C THR A 219 3.72 6.16 4.53
N GLY A 220 3.09 7.28 4.22
CA GLY A 220 3.79 8.37 3.56
C GLY A 220 2.97 9.64 3.50
N SER A 221 3.66 10.76 3.54
CA SER A 221 3.06 12.08 3.36
C SER A 221 3.83 12.92 2.34
N THR A 222 3.16 13.93 1.79
CA THR A 222 3.77 14.86 0.83
C THR A 222 3.12 16.24 0.87
N GLY A 223 3.86 17.25 0.41
CA GLY A 223 3.49 18.66 0.30
C GLY A 223 4.48 19.40 -0.62
N TRP A 224 4.44 20.73 -0.64
CA TRP A 224 5.39 21.58 -1.40
C TRP A 224 5.51 21.25 -2.91
N GLY A 225 4.43 20.77 -3.53
CA GLY A 225 4.41 20.29 -4.92
C GLY A 225 5.12 18.97 -5.15
N ALA A 226 5.66 18.32 -4.11
CA ALA A 226 6.40 17.07 -4.22
C ALA A 226 5.48 15.86 -4.43
N VAL A 227 6.04 14.80 -5.01
CA VAL A 227 5.34 13.55 -5.31
C VAL A 227 5.78 12.46 -4.33
N LEU A 228 4.81 11.87 -3.63
CA LEU A 228 4.93 10.54 -3.03
C LEU A 228 4.49 9.51 -4.08
N GLY A 229 5.41 8.69 -4.57
CA GLY A 229 5.22 7.96 -5.82
C GLY A 229 5.52 6.47 -5.73
N PHE A 230 4.64 5.65 -6.28
CA PHE A 230 4.83 4.22 -6.45
C PHE A 230 4.44 3.86 -7.88
N THR A 231 5.40 3.42 -8.69
CA THR A 231 5.16 3.16 -10.12
C THR A 231 5.76 1.82 -10.52
N ALA A 232 5.05 1.09 -11.37
CA ALA A 232 5.44 -0.19 -11.92
C ALA A 232 5.09 -0.23 -13.41
N GLY A 233 6.03 -0.61 -14.27
CA GLY A 233 5.72 -0.95 -15.66
C GLY A 233 5.00 -2.29 -15.82
N GLY A 234 4.94 -3.08 -14.75
CA GLY A 234 4.15 -4.30 -14.59
C GLY A 234 3.04 -4.14 -13.56
N LYS A 235 2.93 -5.08 -12.63
CA LYS A 235 1.96 -5.03 -11.53
C LYS A 235 2.54 -4.26 -10.33
N LEU A 236 1.69 -3.48 -9.69
CA LEU A 236 1.98 -2.89 -8.38
C LEU A 236 1.15 -3.61 -7.31
N ALA A 237 1.81 -4.12 -6.27
CA ALA A 237 1.16 -4.75 -5.12
C ALA A 237 1.70 -4.19 -3.79
N MET A 238 0.80 -3.67 -2.95
CA MET A 238 1.08 -3.38 -1.54
C MET A 238 0.29 -4.38 -0.68
N ASN A 239 1.00 -5.32 -0.06
CA ASN A 239 0.46 -6.35 0.82
C ASN A 239 0.79 -5.98 2.27
N SER A 240 -0.08 -5.21 2.90
CA SER A 240 0.09 -4.76 4.28
C SER A 240 -0.58 -5.72 5.26
N PRO A 241 0.16 -6.24 6.27
CA PRO A 241 -0.47 -6.92 7.40
C PRO A 241 -1.21 -5.95 8.34
N GLY A 242 -0.95 -4.65 8.23
CA GLY A 242 -1.62 -3.58 8.98
C GLY A 242 -2.29 -2.59 8.02
N SER A 243 -2.02 -1.30 8.22
CA SER A 243 -2.63 -0.22 7.42
C SER A 243 -1.78 0.21 6.22
N ILE A 244 -2.43 0.87 5.26
CA ILE A 244 -1.84 1.66 4.18
C ILE A 244 -2.35 3.10 4.33
N SER A 245 -1.45 4.07 4.51
CA SER A 245 -1.79 5.49 4.71
C SER A 245 -0.92 6.39 3.85
N LEU A 246 -1.48 6.94 2.78
CA LEU A 246 -0.76 7.79 1.82
C LEU A 246 -1.49 9.12 1.68
N GLN A 247 -0.80 10.21 2.04
CA GLN A 247 -1.48 11.47 2.34
C GLN A 247 -0.81 12.68 1.68
N ALA A 248 -1.56 13.37 0.83
CA ALA A 248 -1.24 14.68 0.30
C ALA A 248 -1.99 15.75 1.12
N ASN A 249 -1.46 16.09 2.30
CA ASN A 249 -2.21 16.88 3.28
C ASN A 249 -1.84 18.36 3.36
N ASP A 250 -0.77 18.81 2.70
CA ASP A 250 -0.35 20.22 2.73
C ASP A 250 -1.30 21.08 1.88
N PRO A 251 -2.13 21.98 2.47
CA PRO A 251 -3.02 22.83 1.68
C PRO A 251 -2.31 24.09 1.12
N GLY A 252 -1.07 24.34 1.54
CA GLY A 252 -0.22 25.45 1.09
C GLY A 252 0.84 25.01 0.07
N ASN A 253 1.74 25.92 -0.28
CA ASN A 253 2.98 25.63 -1.02
C ASN A 253 2.83 24.81 -2.32
N GLY A 254 1.70 24.93 -3.03
CA GLY A 254 1.44 24.17 -4.25
C GLY A 254 0.87 22.76 -4.02
N GLY A 255 0.56 22.39 -2.77
CA GLY A 255 -0.10 21.13 -2.42
C GLY A 255 0.87 19.95 -2.35
N GLY A 256 0.33 18.72 -2.33
CA GLY A 256 1.13 17.50 -2.43
C GLY A 256 0.46 16.49 -3.36
N ARG A 257 1.22 15.53 -3.90
CA ARG A 257 0.68 14.54 -4.84
C ARG A 257 1.06 13.11 -4.46
N VAL A 258 0.07 12.25 -4.29
CA VAL A 258 0.27 10.80 -4.21
C VAL A 258 0.04 10.23 -5.61
N LEU A 259 1.00 9.47 -6.13
CA LEU A 259 0.93 8.78 -7.42
C LEU A 259 1.13 7.28 -7.21
N ILE A 260 0.18 6.48 -7.64
CA ILE A 260 0.24 5.01 -7.61
C ILE A 260 -0.09 4.50 -9.01
N SER A 261 0.83 3.79 -9.66
CA SER A 261 0.58 3.29 -11.01
C SER A 261 1.21 1.92 -11.26
N GLY A 262 0.47 1.06 -11.94
CA GLY A 262 0.93 -0.23 -12.45
C GLY A 262 0.31 -0.48 -13.81
N ASP A 263 1.09 -0.83 -14.84
CA ASP A 263 0.50 -1.10 -16.15
C ASP A 263 -0.46 -2.31 -16.13
N LYS A 264 -0.05 -3.40 -15.49
CA LYS A 264 -0.79 -4.68 -15.48
C LYS A 264 -1.70 -4.85 -14.26
N GLY A 265 -1.93 -3.78 -13.50
CA GLY A 265 -2.80 -3.79 -12.34
C GLY A 265 -2.18 -3.12 -11.12
N VAL A 266 -3.05 -2.66 -10.25
CA VAL A 266 -2.71 -2.09 -8.94
C VAL A 266 -3.50 -2.83 -7.87
N THR A 267 -2.82 -3.28 -6.82
CA THR A 267 -3.44 -3.90 -5.64
C THR A 267 -2.94 -3.23 -4.38
N LEU A 268 -3.86 -2.71 -3.57
CA LEU A 268 -3.59 -2.21 -2.23
C LEU A 268 -4.40 -3.05 -1.23
N ASN A 269 -3.73 -3.91 -0.46
CA ASN A 269 -4.38 -4.82 0.46
C ASN A 269 -3.90 -4.57 1.89
N ALA A 270 -4.80 -4.08 2.76
CA ALA A 270 -4.60 -3.95 4.20
C ALA A 270 -5.31 -5.10 4.93
N ALA A 271 -4.61 -6.23 5.12
CA ALA A 271 -5.20 -7.48 5.57
C ALA A 271 -5.78 -7.43 6.99
N ALA A 272 -5.18 -6.63 7.87
CA ALA A 272 -5.68 -6.37 9.23
C ALA A 272 -5.48 -4.89 9.61
N GLY A 273 -5.89 -4.00 8.72
CA GLY A 273 -5.87 -2.57 8.98
C GLY A 273 -6.74 -1.75 8.04
N THR A 274 -6.41 -0.47 7.98
CA THR A 274 -7.17 0.54 7.24
C THR A 274 -6.45 0.93 5.95
N VAL A 275 -7.21 1.43 4.98
CA VAL A 275 -6.65 2.14 3.81
C VAL A 275 -7.08 3.59 3.87
N THR A 276 -6.13 4.51 3.94
CA THR A 276 -6.38 5.96 3.93
C THR A 276 -5.62 6.61 2.79
N LEU A 277 -6.36 7.14 1.82
CA LEU A 277 -5.82 7.88 0.68
C LEU A 277 -6.45 9.28 0.67
N ASN A 278 -5.70 10.27 1.09
CA ASN A 278 -6.23 11.61 1.35
C ASN A 278 -5.51 12.69 0.56
N ALA A 279 -6.27 13.54 -0.13
CA ALA A 279 -5.78 14.80 -0.66
C ALA A 279 -6.58 15.96 -0.04
N ALA A 280 -5.91 16.85 0.71
CA ALA A 280 -6.58 17.87 1.52
C ALA A 280 -7.42 18.87 0.71
N LYS A 281 -6.95 19.28 -0.48
CA LYS A 281 -7.65 20.24 -1.34
C LYS A 281 -7.55 19.81 -2.80
N ALA A 282 -8.67 19.42 -3.42
CA ALA A 282 -8.70 18.89 -4.79
C ALA A 282 -8.01 19.78 -5.84
N ALA A 283 -7.97 21.10 -5.64
CA ALA A 283 -7.36 22.03 -6.59
C ALA A 283 -5.81 22.00 -6.60
N THR A 284 -5.18 21.65 -5.48
CA THR A 284 -3.72 21.70 -5.29
C THR A 284 -3.12 20.36 -4.91
N ASN A 285 -3.94 19.48 -4.34
CA ASN A 285 -3.55 18.19 -3.82
C ASN A 285 -4.25 17.11 -4.63
N GLY A 286 -3.62 15.96 -4.78
CA GLY A 286 -4.25 14.86 -5.50
C GLY A 286 -3.69 13.51 -5.09
N VAL A 287 -4.59 12.54 -5.02
CA VAL A 287 -4.23 11.13 -5.06
C VAL A 287 -4.63 10.59 -6.43
N ASN A 288 -3.67 10.06 -7.17
CA ASN A 288 -3.90 9.44 -8.48
C ASN A 288 -3.52 7.97 -8.42
N ILE A 289 -4.45 7.10 -8.80
CA ILE A 289 -4.25 5.66 -8.92
C ILE A 289 -4.59 5.26 -10.34
N THR A 290 -3.66 4.64 -11.05
CA THR A 290 -3.87 4.32 -12.46
C THR A 290 -3.34 2.93 -12.77
N SER A 291 -4.21 2.12 -13.38
CA SER A 291 -3.82 0.91 -14.05
C SER A 291 -3.99 1.03 -15.57
N GLY A 292 -2.90 0.88 -16.32
CA GLY A 292 -2.86 1.14 -17.76
C GLY A 292 -3.61 0.10 -18.59
N ASN A 293 -3.54 -1.16 -18.18
CA ASN A 293 -4.07 -2.34 -18.88
C ASN A 293 -4.59 -3.43 -17.92
N GLY A 294 -4.55 -3.21 -16.60
CA GLY A 294 -5.07 -4.14 -15.58
C GLY A 294 -6.17 -3.53 -14.71
N ALA A 295 -6.68 -4.30 -13.74
CA ALA A 295 -7.62 -3.82 -12.72
C ALA A 295 -6.95 -2.98 -11.61
N VAL A 296 -7.73 -2.14 -10.93
CA VAL A 296 -7.37 -1.55 -9.63
C VAL A 296 -8.19 -2.22 -8.54
N SER A 297 -7.53 -2.77 -7.52
CA SER A 297 -8.17 -3.38 -6.36
C SER A 297 -7.65 -2.77 -5.07
N ILE A 298 -8.56 -2.31 -4.21
CA ILE A 298 -8.25 -1.79 -2.88
C ILE A 298 -9.09 -2.54 -1.87
N THR A 299 -8.43 -3.18 -0.90
CA THR A 299 -9.09 -3.99 0.12
C THR A 299 -8.57 -3.65 1.50
N ASN A 300 -9.47 -3.67 2.49
CA ASN A 300 -9.09 -3.51 3.88
C ASN A 300 -9.97 -4.36 4.81
N MET A 301 -9.44 -4.69 5.99
CA MET A 301 -10.20 -5.29 7.07
C MET A 301 -9.75 -4.75 8.42
N VAL A 302 -10.68 -4.14 9.17
CA VAL A 302 -10.44 -3.67 10.53
C VAL A 302 -11.64 -4.03 11.41
N GLN A 303 -11.49 -4.14 12.73
CA GLN A 303 -12.61 -4.45 13.65
C GLN A 303 -12.53 -3.62 14.95
N ASP A 304 -11.71 -2.56 14.97
CA ASP A 304 -11.25 -1.89 16.21
C ASP A 304 -11.91 -0.55 16.54
N GLY A 305 -12.79 0.00 15.70
CA GLY A 305 -13.31 1.36 15.86
C GLY A 305 -13.11 2.25 14.63
N SER A 306 -12.10 1.93 13.84
CA SER A 306 -11.67 2.77 12.73
C SER A 306 -12.56 2.63 11.50
N ASN A 307 -12.62 3.70 10.70
CA ASN A 307 -13.09 3.58 9.33
C ASN A 307 -12.16 2.66 8.54
N GLY A 308 -12.73 1.74 7.78
CA GLY A 308 -11.98 0.75 7.03
C GLY A 308 -11.18 1.38 5.89
N MET A 309 -11.90 1.86 4.88
CA MET A 309 -11.35 2.56 3.73
C MET A 309 -11.83 4.00 3.72
N THR A 310 -10.90 4.94 3.63
CA THR A 310 -11.19 6.38 3.46
C THR A 310 -10.46 6.92 2.23
N LEU A 311 -11.23 7.36 1.25
CA LEU A 311 -10.75 7.97 0.01
C LEU A 311 -11.28 9.40 -0.11
N THR A 312 -10.37 10.37 -0.19
CA THR A 312 -10.74 11.79 -0.29
C THR A 312 -10.00 12.44 -1.45
N ASN A 313 -10.76 13.06 -2.37
CA ASN A 313 -10.22 13.76 -3.55
C ASN A 313 -9.27 12.87 -4.37
N ALA A 314 -9.60 11.58 -4.48
CA ALA A 314 -8.82 10.59 -5.22
C ALA A 314 -9.35 10.41 -6.65
N ASN A 315 -8.44 10.24 -7.60
CA ASN A 315 -8.75 9.88 -8.98
C ASN A 315 -8.23 8.47 -9.24
N ILE A 316 -9.13 7.54 -9.56
CA ILE A 316 -8.81 6.14 -9.80
C ILE A 316 -9.24 5.78 -11.22
N SER A 317 -8.31 5.23 -12.00
CA SER A 317 -8.57 4.79 -13.37
C SER A 317 -8.01 3.41 -13.66
N SER A 318 -8.74 2.64 -14.45
CA SER A 318 -8.38 1.30 -14.91
C SER A 318 -8.93 1.07 -16.32
N LYS A 319 -8.29 0.22 -17.13
CA LYS A 319 -8.94 -0.30 -18.34
C LYS A 319 -9.87 -1.48 -18.05
N ASP A 320 -9.54 -2.33 -17.07
CA ASP A 320 -10.28 -3.57 -16.83
C ASP A 320 -11.42 -3.39 -15.84
N GLY A 321 -11.16 -2.86 -14.65
CA GLY A 321 -12.15 -2.83 -13.57
C GLY A 321 -11.61 -2.20 -12.30
N ILE A 322 -12.52 -1.74 -11.44
CA ILE A 322 -12.19 -1.15 -10.14
C ILE A 322 -12.96 -1.89 -9.05
N VAL A 323 -12.23 -2.42 -8.07
CA VAL A 323 -12.79 -3.11 -6.91
C VAL A 323 -12.38 -2.39 -5.64
N LEU A 324 -13.36 -1.95 -4.84
CA LEU A 324 -13.15 -1.32 -3.53
C LEU A 324 -13.90 -2.11 -2.47
N ASN A 325 -13.19 -2.91 -1.66
CA ASN A 325 -13.81 -3.76 -0.66
C ASN A 325 -13.31 -3.41 0.75
N GLY A 326 -14.18 -2.81 1.56
CA GLY A 326 -13.91 -2.51 2.95
C GLY A 326 -14.71 -3.39 3.90
N THR A 327 -14.05 -3.86 4.96
CA THR A 327 -14.72 -4.53 6.08
C THR A 327 -14.39 -3.81 7.38
N THR A 328 -15.43 -3.49 8.17
CA THR A 328 -15.30 -2.97 9.53
C THR A 328 -16.31 -3.64 10.49
N PHE A 329 -16.21 -3.40 11.80
CA PHE A 329 -17.28 -3.69 12.76
C PHE A 329 -17.79 -2.43 13.45
N TRP A 330 -16.86 -1.57 13.86
CA TRP A 330 -17.12 -0.27 14.44
C TRP A 330 -16.58 0.80 13.46
N GLY A 331 -17.44 1.69 12.97
CA GLY A 331 -17.08 2.70 11.98
C GLY A 331 -17.67 2.43 10.60
N GLN A 332 -17.10 3.07 9.58
CA GLN A 332 -17.61 3.02 8.21
C GLN A 332 -16.68 2.18 7.34
N ALA A 333 -17.23 1.18 6.64
CA ALA A 333 -16.40 0.22 5.90
C ALA A 333 -15.73 0.87 4.68
N VAL A 334 -16.49 1.64 3.89
CA VAL A 334 -15.98 2.43 2.77
C VAL A 334 -16.53 3.86 2.84
N VAL A 335 -15.64 4.85 2.87
CA VAL A 335 -15.96 6.28 2.84
C VAL A 335 -15.26 6.94 1.66
N MET A 336 -16.05 7.59 0.80
CA MET A 336 -15.58 8.30 -0.39
C MET A 336 -16.12 9.73 -0.42
N SER A 337 -15.21 10.69 -0.57
CA SER A 337 -15.56 12.11 -0.69
C SER A 337 -14.77 12.79 -1.81
N GLY A 338 -15.45 13.36 -2.81
CA GLY A 338 -14.77 13.99 -3.95
C GLY A 338 -14.00 13.02 -4.83
N VAL A 339 -14.38 11.73 -4.88
CA VAL A 339 -13.64 10.69 -5.60
C VAL A 339 -14.11 10.59 -7.04
N ASN A 340 -13.17 10.43 -7.97
CA ASN A 340 -13.45 10.14 -9.38
C ASN A 340 -12.98 8.72 -9.71
N LEU A 341 -13.90 7.85 -10.15
CA LEU A 341 -13.61 6.52 -10.66
C LEU A 341 -13.91 6.47 -12.16
N THR A 342 -12.98 5.98 -12.97
CA THR A 342 -13.20 5.82 -14.42
C THR A 342 -12.62 4.51 -14.91
N THR A 343 -13.45 3.67 -15.53
CA THR A 343 -12.99 2.36 -16.02
C THR A 343 -13.63 1.90 -17.33
N GLY A 344 -12.94 0.98 -18.00
CA GLY A 344 -13.47 0.25 -19.16
C GLY A 344 -14.41 -0.89 -18.80
N GLY A 345 -14.19 -1.61 -17.70
CA GLY A 345 -15.09 -2.67 -17.22
C GLY A 345 -15.73 -2.35 -15.87
N ASP A 346 -15.97 -3.35 -15.04
CA ASP A 346 -16.88 -3.22 -13.89
C ASP A 346 -16.31 -2.32 -12.77
N VAL A 347 -17.23 -1.65 -12.05
CA VAL A 347 -16.94 -1.00 -10.77
C VAL A 347 -17.71 -1.71 -9.68
N ASP A 348 -17.01 -2.36 -8.76
CA ASP A 348 -17.59 -3.03 -7.60
C ASP A 348 -17.12 -2.37 -6.31
N ILE A 349 -18.06 -1.80 -5.55
CA ILE A 349 -17.79 -1.17 -4.26
C ILE A 349 -18.57 -1.92 -3.19
N THR A 350 -17.87 -2.59 -2.29
CA THR A 350 -18.48 -3.34 -1.19
C THR A 350 -18.00 -2.80 0.15
N GLY A 351 -18.95 -2.37 0.98
CA GLY A 351 -18.72 -1.98 2.35
C GLY A 351 -19.48 -2.88 3.30
N LEU A 352 -18.76 -3.70 4.06
CA LEU A 352 -19.30 -4.63 5.04
C LEU A 352 -19.00 -4.13 6.46
N ALA A 353 -19.97 -3.51 7.11
CA ALA A 353 -19.93 -3.27 8.55
C ALA A 353 -20.59 -4.45 9.28
N LYS A 354 -19.76 -5.38 9.77
CA LYS A 354 -20.18 -6.66 10.37
C LYS A 354 -19.11 -7.18 11.34
N ASN A 355 -19.55 -7.79 12.44
CA ASN A 355 -18.68 -8.57 13.31
C ASN A 355 -18.34 -9.89 12.62
N LEU A 356 -17.06 -10.12 12.34
CA LEU A 356 -16.63 -11.33 11.64
C LEU A 356 -16.73 -12.60 12.49
N THR A 357 -16.70 -12.47 13.82
CA THR A 357 -16.79 -13.62 14.75
C THR A 357 -18.23 -14.08 14.93
N THR A 358 -19.15 -13.16 15.19
CA THR A 358 -20.55 -13.51 15.51
C THR A 358 -21.45 -13.54 14.29
N GLY A 359 -21.02 -12.95 13.18
CA GLY A 359 -21.89 -12.74 12.04
C GLY A 359 -22.90 -11.60 12.22
N GLY A 360 -22.92 -10.94 13.39
CA GLY A 360 -23.82 -9.82 13.66
C GLY A 360 -23.47 -8.60 12.81
N LEU A 361 -24.48 -7.85 12.37
CA LEU A 361 -24.25 -6.60 11.66
C LEU A 361 -23.53 -5.58 12.57
N GLY A 362 -22.86 -4.60 11.96
CA GLY A 362 -21.99 -3.63 12.64
C GLY A 362 -22.70 -2.82 13.74
N ALA A 363 -21.91 -2.15 14.59
CA ALA A 363 -22.45 -1.38 15.71
C ALA A 363 -23.42 -0.26 15.27
N ALA A 364 -24.17 0.29 16.22
CA ALA A 364 -25.25 1.27 16.02
C ALA A 364 -24.92 2.43 15.05
N SER A 365 -23.68 2.92 15.05
CA SER A 365 -23.20 4.05 14.24
C SER A 365 -22.42 3.65 12.98
N SER A 366 -22.43 2.37 12.62
CA SER A 366 -21.66 1.85 11.47
C SER A 366 -22.41 2.02 10.13
N SER A 367 -21.65 2.12 9.03
CA SER A 367 -22.18 2.17 7.67
C SER A 367 -21.34 1.29 6.74
N GLY A 368 -21.97 0.72 5.72
CA GLY A 368 -21.28 -0.05 4.70
C GLY A 368 -20.54 0.88 3.76
N VAL A 369 -21.28 1.59 2.91
CA VAL A 369 -20.70 2.50 1.91
C VAL A 369 -21.30 3.89 2.06
N GLN A 370 -20.42 4.89 2.20
CA GLN A 370 -20.78 6.30 2.13
C GLN A 370 -20.05 6.98 0.97
N LEU A 371 -20.82 7.50 0.02
CA LEU A 371 -20.35 8.22 -1.15
C LEU A 371 -20.88 9.65 -1.14
N SER A 372 -19.98 10.62 -1.26
CA SER A 372 -20.31 12.05 -1.28
C SER A 372 -19.54 12.81 -2.35
N GLY A 373 -20.21 13.66 -3.12
CA GLY A 373 -19.54 14.57 -4.07
C GLY A 373 -18.68 13.86 -5.11
N SER A 374 -19.00 12.63 -5.48
CA SER A 374 -18.12 11.73 -6.24
C SER A 374 -18.67 11.41 -7.62
N ASN A 375 -17.79 11.10 -8.57
CA ASN A 375 -18.15 10.73 -9.94
C ASN A 375 -17.64 9.33 -10.24
N ILE A 376 -18.55 8.42 -10.61
CA ILE A 376 -18.22 7.03 -10.95
C ILE A 376 -18.68 6.77 -12.38
N SER A 377 -17.75 6.42 -13.25
CA SER A 377 -18.03 6.10 -14.65
C SER A 377 -17.44 4.76 -15.05
N SER A 378 -18.28 3.91 -15.63
CA SER A 378 -17.86 2.70 -16.34
C SER A 378 -18.34 2.79 -17.79
N THR A 379 -17.42 2.67 -18.74
CA THR A 379 -17.74 2.83 -20.17
C THR A 379 -18.20 1.54 -20.83
N GLY A 380 -17.77 0.37 -20.34
CA GLY A 380 -18.12 -0.94 -20.88
C GLY A 380 -18.56 -1.97 -19.83
N GLY A 381 -18.59 -1.63 -18.55
CA GLY A 381 -19.00 -2.52 -17.45
C GLY A 381 -20.16 -1.99 -16.62
N ASN A 382 -20.57 -2.78 -15.65
CA ASN A 382 -21.59 -2.45 -14.66
C ASN A 382 -21.02 -1.58 -13.55
N ILE A 383 -21.91 -0.94 -12.79
CA ILE A 383 -21.57 -0.31 -11.53
C ILE A 383 -22.40 -0.98 -10.43
N THR A 384 -21.74 -1.59 -9.45
CA THR A 384 -22.36 -2.24 -8.30
C THR A 384 -21.88 -1.60 -7.01
N LEU A 385 -22.81 -1.07 -6.21
CA LEU A 385 -22.52 -0.60 -4.86
C LEU A 385 -23.28 -1.48 -3.88
N THR A 386 -22.58 -2.06 -2.91
CA THR A 386 -23.14 -2.93 -1.87
C THR A 386 -22.74 -2.44 -0.49
N GLY A 387 -23.71 -1.93 0.27
CA GLY A 387 -23.53 -1.52 1.66
C GLY A 387 -24.27 -2.45 2.61
N THR A 388 -23.59 -2.94 3.64
CA THR A 388 -24.20 -3.73 4.73
C THR A 388 -23.82 -3.13 6.07
N ALA A 389 -24.80 -2.85 6.94
CA ALA A 389 -24.53 -2.30 8.27
C ALA A 389 -25.68 -2.56 9.26
N GLY A 390 -25.37 -2.70 10.55
CA GLY A 390 -26.36 -3.01 11.61
C GLY A 390 -27.05 -1.81 12.21
N THR A 391 -27.22 -0.74 11.44
CA THR A 391 -27.67 0.58 11.91
C THR A 391 -28.78 0.53 12.97
N ASP A 392 -28.71 1.46 13.93
CA ASP A 392 -29.65 1.59 15.05
C ASP A 392 -30.57 2.82 14.89
N VAL A 393 -31.82 2.72 15.37
CA VAL A 393 -32.84 3.79 15.34
C VAL A 393 -32.41 5.09 16.01
N SER A 394 -31.46 5.04 16.95
CA SER A 394 -30.84 6.20 17.58
C SER A 394 -29.95 7.01 16.64
N HIS A 395 -29.59 6.46 15.48
CA HIS A 395 -28.77 7.10 14.45
C HIS A 395 -29.48 7.15 13.08
N PRO A 396 -30.67 7.80 12.99
CA PRO A 396 -31.52 7.75 11.79
C PRO A 396 -30.90 8.43 10.56
N SER A 397 -29.82 9.19 10.74
CA SER A 397 -29.07 9.83 9.64
C SER A 397 -28.19 8.86 8.85
N ILE A 398 -27.88 7.70 9.43
CA ILE A 398 -26.98 6.70 8.84
C ILE A 398 -27.78 5.73 7.98
N SER A 399 -27.17 5.23 6.91
CA SER A 399 -27.75 4.23 6.02
C SER A 399 -26.68 3.20 5.65
N SER A 400 -27.08 1.99 5.29
CA SER A 400 -26.10 0.95 4.95
C SER A 400 -25.35 1.27 3.66
N LEU A 401 -26.08 1.76 2.65
CA LEU A 401 -25.55 2.37 1.44
C LEU A 401 -26.09 3.80 1.34
N GLN A 402 -25.19 4.78 1.35
CA GLN A 402 -25.52 6.19 1.18
C GLN A 402 -24.78 6.78 -0.03
N VAL A 403 -25.54 7.37 -0.95
CA VAL A 403 -25.04 8.09 -2.12
C VAL A 403 -25.56 9.52 -2.09
N SER A 404 -24.66 10.49 -2.03
CA SER A 404 -25.02 11.91 -1.88
C SER A 404 -24.26 12.79 -2.85
N ASN A 405 -24.95 13.73 -3.50
CA ASN A 405 -24.33 14.73 -4.40
C ASN A 405 -23.36 14.12 -5.41
N SER A 406 -23.68 12.94 -5.94
CA SER A 406 -22.76 12.12 -6.73
C SER A 406 -23.34 11.81 -8.10
N THR A 407 -22.47 11.52 -9.06
CA THR A 407 -22.84 11.14 -10.42
C THR A 407 -22.39 9.71 -10.69
N LEU A 408 -23.32 8.83 -11.05
CA LEU A 408 -23.03 7.45 -11.41
C LEU A 408 -23.47 7.24 -12.87
N THR A 409 -22.55 6.82 -13.72
CA THR A 409 -22.79 6.70 -15.17
C THR A 409 -22.21 5.41 -15.73
N THR A 410 -23.09 4.60 -16.32
CA THR A 410 -22.71 3.43 -17.12
C THR A 410 -23.62 3.31 -18.34
N ASN A 411 -23.20 2.59 -19.38
CA ASN A 411 -24.09 2.17 -20.47
C ASN A 411 -24.72 0.80 -20.21
N ASN A 412 -24.41 0.16 -19.07
CA ASN A 412 -24.88 -1.16 -18.70
C ASN A 412 -25.79 -1.07 -17.44
N ALA A 413 -25.68 -2.03 -16.51
CA ALA A 413 -26.48 -2.03 -15.30
C ALA A 413 -25.82 -1.21 -14.17
N LEU A 414 -26.63 -0.39 -13.51
CA LEU A 414 -26.32 0.22 -12.23
C LEU A 414 -27.11 -0.50 -11.13
N THR A 415 -26.41 -1.09 -10.17
CA THR A 415 -27.02 -1.85 -9.07
C THR A 415 -26.62 -1.26 -7.72
N LEU A 416 -27.62 -0.92 -6.91
CA LEU A 416 -27.47 -0.39 -5.57
C LEU A 416 -28.08 -1.37 -4.57
N ASN A 417 -27.25 -2.01 -3.75
CA ASN A 417 -27.66 -2.96 -2.73
C ASN A 417 -27.37 -2.38 -1.35
N GLY A 418 -28.38 -2.34 -0.49
CA GLY A 418 -28.26 -1.84 0.88
C GLY A 418 -28.99 -2.74 1.85
N THR A 419 -28.29 -3.32 2.82
CA THR A 419 -28.88 -4.18 3.85
C THR A 419 -28.62 -3.62 5.25
N THR A 420 -29.69 -3.45 6.01
CA THR A 420 -29.62 -2.99 7.40
C THR A 420 -30.67 -3.60 8.32
N ASP A 421 -30.55 -3.36 9.63
CA ASP A 421 -31.54 -3.78 10.61
C ASP A 421 -32.66 -2.75 10.81
N THR A 422 -32.35 -1.49 11.15
CA THR A 422 -33.39 -0.57 11.66
C THR A 422 -33.54 0.80 10.97
N THR A 423 -32.62 1.22 10.09
CA THR A 423 -32.68 2.55 9.41
C THR A 423 -33.02 2.44 7.91
N THR A 424 -32.16 2.91 7.01
CA THR A 424 -32.36 2.86 5.56
C THR A 424 -31.38 1.90 4.91
N GLY A 425 -31.87 0.96 4.10
CA GLY A 425 -31.04 0.09 3.27
C GLY A 425 -30.26 0.92 2.26
N VAL A 426 -30.95 1.46 1.24
CA VAL A 426 -30.35 2.32 0.21
C VAL A 426 -30.86 3.75 0.33
N LYS A 427 -29.96 4.73 0.44
CA LYS A 427 -30.30 6.15 0.47
C LYS A 427 -29.55 6.91 -0.61
N VAL A 428 -30.28 7.56 -1.53
CA VAL A 428 -29.73 8.37 -2.61
C VAL A 428 -30.30 9.79 -2.53
N THR A 429 -29.43 10.79 -2.46
CA THR A 429 -29.82 12.21 -2.33
C THR A 429 -28.98 13.12 -3.22
N GLY A 430 -29.55 14.14 -3.86
CA GLY A 430 -28.78 15.13 -4.63
C GLY A 430 -28.00 14.54 -5.81
N SER A 431 -28.31 13.33 -6.26
CA SER A 431 -27.42 12.55 -7.14
C SER A 431 -27.99 12.36 -8.53
N THR A 432 -27.11 12.15 -9.51
CA THR A 432 -27.48 11.91 -10.92
C THR A 432 -27.12 10.49 -11.30
N LEU A 433 -28.10 9.71 -11.74
CA LEU A 433 -27.92 8.31 -12.15
C LEU A 433 -28.25 8.18 -13.65
N SER A 434 -27.34 7.56 -14.40
CA SER A 434 -27.51 7.27 -15.83
C SER A 434 -26.99 5.86 -16.12
N ALA A 435 -27.88 4.99 -16.60
CA ALA A 435 -27.59 3.59 -16.89
C ALA A 435 -28.54 3.06 -17.97
N ALA A 436 -28.25 1.89 -18.55
CA ALA A 436 -29.24 1.16 -19.34
C ALA A 436 -30.33 0.56 -18.45
N THR A 437 -29.96 0.07 -17.26
CA THR A 437 -30.89 -0.39 -16.23
C THR A 437 -30.43 0.08 -14.85
N LEU A 438 -31.39 0.36 -13.97
CA LEU A 438 -31.15 0.68 -12.57
C LEU A 438 -31.85 -0.35 -11.68
N ASN A 439 -31.11 -1.01 -10.80
CA ASN A 439 -31.63 -1.90 -9.77
C ASN A 439 -31.35 -1.30 -8.39
N VAL A 440 -32.40 -1.03 -7.62
CA VAL A 440 -32.30 -0.56 -6.22
C VAL A 440 -32.88 -1.62 -5.30
N ASN A 441 -32.01 -2.27 -4.53
CA ASN A 441 -32.37 -3.35 -3.61
C ASN A 441 -32.06 -2.91 -2.18
N GLY A 442 -33.08 -2.45 -1.46
CA GLY A 442 -32.95 -1.92 -0.12
C GLY A 442 -33.67 -2.75 0.93
N VAL A 443 -32.95 -3.28 1.92
CA VAL A 443 -33.48 -4.18 2.95
C VAL A 443 -33.31 -3.58 4.33
N ALA A 444 -34.41 -3.54 5.10
CA ALA A 444 -34.43 -3.19 6.51
C ALA A 444 -35.07 -4.32 7.33
N HIS A 445 -34.26 -5.19 7.95
CA HIS A 445 -34.70 -6.49 8.50
C HIS A 445 -35.59 -6.43 9.73
N VAL A 446 -35.51 -5.36 10.53
CA VAL A 446 -36.27 -5.20 11.78
C VAL A 446 -37.33 -4.11 11.65
N GLN A 447 -36.93 -2.93 11.15
CA GLN A 447 -37.82 -1.80 10.88
C GLN A 447 -37.11 -0.76 10.00
N GLY A 448 -37.84 0.25 9.51
CA GLY A 448 -37.23 1.42 8.84
C GLY A 448 -37.64 1.56 7.38
N THR A 449 -36.68 1.93 6.53
CA THR A 449 -36.90 2.22 5.11
C THR A 449 -36.09 1.24 4.27
N GLY A 450 -36.71 0.56 3.30
CA GLY A 450 -35.98 -0.27 2.34
C GLY A 450 -35.05 0.60 1.50
N PHE A 451 -35.65 1.47 0.69
CA PHE A 451 -34.93 2.46 -0.11
C PHE A 451 -35.54 3.86 -0.04
N SER A 452 -34.68 4.87 -0.21
CA SER A 452 -35.04 6.27 -0.32
C SER A 452 -34.26 6.93 -1.45
N LEU A 453 -34.96 7.45 -2.46
CA LEU A 453 -34.38 8.28 -3.52
C LEU A 453 -35.09 9.64 -3.47
N ALA A 454 -34.33 10.70 -3.18
CA ALA A 454 -34.87 12.05 -3.06
C ALA A 454 -33.94 13.07 -3.71
N THR A 455 -34.46 14.19 -4.17
CA THR A 455 -33.69 15.32 -4.75
C THR A 455 -32.67 14.86 -5.80
N SER A 456 -32.99 13.83 -6.58
CA SER A 456 -32.04 13.13 -7.46
C SER A 456 -32.61 13.07 -8.88
N GLN A 457 -31.75 12.79 -9.86
CA GLN A 457 -32.11 12.77 -11.27
C GLN A 457 -31.81 11.41 -11.88
N LEU A 458 -32.79 10.86 -12.59
CA LEU A 458 -32.64 9.69 -13.44
C LEU A 458 -32.59 10.18 -14.90
N LEU A 459 -31.51 9.87 -15.61
CA LEU A 459 -31.29 10.36 -16.98
C LEU A 459 -31.46 9.25 -18.02
N GLY A 460 -31.64 9.68 -19.27
CA GLY A 460 -31.71 8.77 -20.43
C GLY A 460 -32.83 7.75 -20.30
N GLY A 461 -32.50 6.46 -20.52
CA GLY A 461 -33.44 5.35 -20.46
C GLY A 461 -33.99 5.03 -19.06
N LEU A 462 -33.60 5.78 -18.02
CA LEU A 462 -34.13 5.65 -16.66
C LEU A 462 -35.23 6.67 -16.34
N ALA A 463 -35.38 7.73 -17.14
CA ALA A 463 -36.21 8.88 -16.80
C ALA A 463 -37.73 8.56 -16.76
N ASP A 464 -38.17 7.63 -17.59
CA ASP A 464 -39.55 7.16 -17.69
C ASP A 464 -39.87 6.00 -16.72
N LEU A 465 -38.88 5.56 -15.94
CA LEU A 465 -38.90 4.42 -15.02
C LEU A 465 -39.06 3.03 -15.66
N THR A 466 -39.07 2.91 -16.99
CA THR A 466 -39.26 1.62 -17.67
C THR A 466 -38.12 0.63 -17.38
N ASN A 467 -36.89 1.14 -17.24
CA ASN A 467 -35.70 0.33 -16.98
C ASN A 467 -35.23 0.42 -15.51
N VAL A 468 -36.16 0.72 -14.60
CA VAL A 468 -35.88 0.89 -13.17
C VAL A 468 -36.58 -0.20 -12.38
N SER A 469 -35.81 -1.00 -11.65
CA SER A 469 -36.30 -1.98 -10.68
C SER A 469 -36.06 -1.48 -9.27
N LEU A 470 -37.13 -1.40 -8.48
CA LEU A 470 -37.11 -0.98 -7.09
C LEU A 470 -37.63 -2.12 -6.21
N SER A 471 -36.80 -2.62 -5.30
CA SER A 471 -37.14 -3.74 -4.43
C SER A 471 -36.78 -3.45 -2.98
N SER A 472 -37.75 -3.72 -2.11
CA SER A 472 -37.53 -3.83 -0.66
C SER A 472 -37.80 -5.23 -0.13
N ALA A 473 -37.76 -6.24 -1.01
CA ALA A 473 -37.98 -7.64 -0.67
C ALA A 473 -36.98 -8.10 0.41
N GLY A 474 -37.49 -8.76 1.46
CA GLY A 474 -36.69 -9.16 2.63
C GLY A 474 -36.70 -8.17 3.80
N SER A 475 -37.32 -7.00 3.63
CA SER A 475 -37.54 -6.05 4.74
C SER A 475 -38.65 -6.53 5.70
N ALA A 476 -38.62 -6.02 6.93
CA ALA A 476 -39.66 -6.25 7.93
C ALA A 476 -41.03 -5.73 7.49
N ALA A 477 -42.08 -6.32 8.06
CA ALA A 477 -43.44 -5.81 7.89
C ALA A 477 -43.53 -4.35 8.36
N GLY A 478 -44.10 -3.49 7.52
CA GLY A 478 -44.20 -2.04 7.79
C GLY A 478 -42.98 -1.23 7.39
N ALA A 479 -41.95 -1.83 6.79
CA ALA A 479 -40.88 -1.08 6.14
C ALA A 479 -41.45 -0.17 5.05
N GLN A 480 -40.97 1.08 5.02
CA GLN A 480 -41.43 2.10 4.08
C GLN A 480 -40.41 2.28 2.95
N ASN A 481 -40.85 2.88 1.85
CA ASN A 481 -39.98 3.32 0.76
C ASN A 481 -40.30 4.78 0.43
N VAL A 482 -39.29 5.56 0.09
CA VAL A 482 -39.44 7.00 -0.15
C VAL A 482 -38.96 7.36 -1.55
N LEU A 483 -39.87 7.91 -2.35
CA LEU A 483 -39.58 8.54 -3.63
C LEU A 483 -40.24 9.93 -3.61
N ASP A 484 -39.50 10.97 -3.98
CA ASP A 484 -40.06 12.31 -4.11
C ASP A 484 -40.37 12.69 -5.56
N ASN A 485 -40.84 13.92 -5.77
CA ASN A 485 -41.23 14.42 -7.08
C ASN A 485 -40.07 14.60 -8.07
N SER A 486 -38.81 14.46 -7.61
CA SER A 486 -37.64 14.45 -8.51
C SER A 486 -37.47 13.10 -9.21
N ILE A 487 -37.99 12.02 -8.63
CA ILE A 487 -37.96 10.67 -9.21
C ILE A 487 -39.29 10.32 -9.87
N VAL A 488 -40.40 10.54 -9.17
CA VAL A 488 -41.75 10.18 -9.64
C VAL A 488 -42.55 11.46 -9.87
N ASN A 489 -42.89 11.73 -11.12
CA ASN A 489 -43.67 12.89 -11.54
C ASN A 489 -44.87 12.45 -12.38
N ASP A 490 -45.70 13.40 -12.78
CA ASP A 490 -46.95 13.10 -13.51
C ASP A 490 -46.72 12.42 -14.86
N ALA A 491 -45.52 12.51 -15.44
CA ALA A 491 -45.21 11.87 -16.71
C ALA A 491 -44.78 10.40 -16.59
N ASN A 492 -44.28 9.95 -15.43
CA ASN A 492 -43.76 8.58 -15.24
C ASN A 492 -44.48 7.76 -14.14
N ARG A 493 -45.44 8.37 -13.43
CA ARG A 493 -46.22 7.71 -12.37
C ARG A 493 -46.92 6.44 -12.84
N ASP A 494 -47.50 6.45 -14.04
CA ASP A 494 -48.24 5.30 -14.57
C ASP A 494 -47.31 4.10 -14.82
N THR A 495 -46.06 4.35 -15.27
CA THR A 495 -45.04 3.30 -15.43
C THR A 495 -44.68 2.64 -14.10
N LEU A 496 -44.64 3.41 -13.01
CA LEU A 496 -44.35 2.88 -11.67
C LEU A 496 -45.48 1.98 -11.12
N LEU A 497 -46.72 2.24 -11.53
CA LEU A 497 -47.92 1.54 -11.03
C LEU A 497 -48.34 0.35 -11.89
N ALA A 498 -47.79 0.24 -13.10
CA ALA A 498 -47.98 -0.86 -14.04
C ALA A 498 -47.15 -2.09 -13.62
#